data_AF-A0A243RCN3-F1
#
_entry.id   AF-A0A243RCN3-F1
#
_cell.length_a   1.000
_cell.length_b   1.000
_cell.length_c   1.000
_cell.angle_alpha   90.00
_cell.angle_beta   90.00
_cell.angle_gamma   90.00
#
_symmetry.space_group_name_H-M   'P 1'
#
loop_
_entity.id
_entity.type
_entity.pdbx_description
1 polymer ?
#
loop_
_entity_poly.entity_id
_entity_poly.type
_entity_poly.pdbx_seq_one_letter_code
_entity_poly.pdbx_strand_id
1 'polypeptide(L)'
;MITKSLARRFGFAVLTATGGAGILNALITLAAQALGADAAVVPGLTPPAYLSLTLIGVILGAAGWTVARRFAEDPARVLSWLVPLVMVISLIPDVLIALSLDLVGGITLGLMHFAVLSVALPTFRRFLPLSETR
;
A
#
# COMPACT_ATOMS: atom_id res chain seq x y z
N MET A 1 -17.32 -13.03 -21.40
CA MET A 1 -16.07 -13.78 -21.05
C MET A 1 -14.94 -12.87 -20.55
N ILE A 2 -14.82 -11.63 -21.07
CA ILE A 2 -13.76 -10.64 -20.72
C ILE A 2 -13.76 -10.20 -19.24
N THR A 3 -14.92 -10.12 -18.57
CA THR A 3 -15.02 -9.67 -17.16
C THR A 3 -14.47 -10.67 -16.14
N LYS A 4 -14.60 -11.98 -16.40
CA LYS A 4 -14.09 -13.03 -15.50
C LYS A 4 -12.56 -13.06 -15.45
N SER A 5 -11.87 -12.76 -16.54
CA SER A 5 -10.40 -12.74 -16.55
C SER A 5 -9.85 -11.52 -15.82
N LEU A 6 -10.51 -10.37 -15.92
CA LEU A 6 -10.13 -9.15 -15.20
C LEU A 6 -10.33 -9.32 -13.68
N ALA A 7 -11.47 -9.86 -13.25
CA ALA A 7 -11.74 -10.10 -11.83
C ALA A 7 -10.70 -11.05 -11.21
N ARG A 8 -10.31 -12.12 -11.93
CA ARG A 8 -9.24 -13.02 -11.48
C ARG A 8 -7.90 -12.32 -11.34
N ARG A 9 -7.51 -11.52 -12.34
CA ARG A 9 -6.25 -10.74 -12.29
C ARG A 9 -6.24 -9.72 -11.16
N PHE A 10 -7.37 -9.06 -10.92
CA PHE A 10 -7.53 -8.16 -9.78
C PHE A 10 -7.36 -8.90 -8.45
N GLY A 11 -8.04 -10.05 -8.29
CA GLY A 11 -7.90 -10.89 -7.11
C GLY A 11 -6.45 -11.33 -6.88
N PHE A 12 -5.75 -11.79 -7.92
CA PHE A 12 -4.32 -12.13 -7.81
C PHE A 12 -3.46 -10.93 -7.44
N ALA A 13 -3.70 -9.76 -8.02
CA ALA A 13 -2.97 -8.54 -7.68
C ALA A 13 -3.12 -8.20 -6.19
N VAL A 14 -4.35 -8.23 -5.67
CA VAL A 14 -4.63 -7.94 -4.26
C VAL A 14 -3.98 -8.96 -3.35
N LEU A 15 -4.14 -10.26 -3.63
CA LEU A 15 -3.56 -11.33 -2.82
C LEU A 15 -2.03 -11.27 -2.79
N THR A 16 -1.38 -11.14 -3.94
CA THR A 16 0.08 -11.08 -4.02
C THR A 16 0.63 -9.83 -3.35
N ALA A 17 0.01 -8.66 -3.58
CA ALA A 17 0.46 -7.42 -2.96
C ALA A 17 0.27 -7.45 -1.43
N THR A 18 -0.89 -7.90 -0.95
CA THR A 18 -1.19 -7.97 0.49
C THR A 18 -0.27 -8.97 1.19
N GLY A 19 -0.06 -10.16 0.61
CA GLY A 19 0.83 -11.17 1.18
C GLY A 19 2.28 -10.68 1.25
N GLY A 20 2.80 -10.14 0.14
CA GLY A 20 4.18 -9.63 0.09
C GLY A 20 4.40 -8.44 1.02
N ALA A 21 3.49 -7.46 1.02
CA ALA A 21 3.57 -6.31 1.91
C ALA A 21 3.39 -6.70 3.38
N GLY A 22 2.51 -7.66 3.69
CA GLY A 22 2.30 -8.18 5.03
C GLY A 22 3.57 -8.81 5.63
N ILE A 23 4.36 -9.52 4.80
CA ILE A 23 5.66 -10.07 5.22
C ILE A 23 6.64 -8.93 5.53
N LEU A 24 6.75 -7.93 4.65
CA LEU A 24 7.63 -6.78 4.91
C LEU A 24 7.22 -6.00 6.15
N ASN A 25 5.92 -5.77 6.34
CA ASN A 25 5.38 -5.08 7.51
C ASN A 25 5.69 -5.87 8.78
N ALA A 26 5.56 -7.20 8.78
CA ALA A 26 5.96 -8.02 9.93
C ALA A 26 7.45 -7.85 10.27
N LEU A 27 8.34 -7.85 9.27
CA LEU A 27 9.78 -7.62 9.49
C LEU A 27 10.07 -6.21 10.04
N ILE A 28 9.40 -5.20 9.48
CA ILE A 28 9.51 -3.80 9.94
C ILE A 28 9.03 -3.66 11.38
N THR A 29 7.89 -4.25 11.74
CA THR A 29 7.37 -4.25 13.11
C THR A 29 8.33 -4.91 14.08
N LEU A 30 8.90 -6.07 13.72
CA LEU A 30 9.85 -6.78 14.58
C LEU A 30 11.10 -5.93 14.85
N ALA A 31 11.63 -5.27 13.81
CA ALA A 31 12.76 -4.35 13.95
C ALA A 31 12.40 -3.13 14.83
N ALA A 32 11.21 -2.55 14.63
CA ALA A 32 10.76 -1.39 15.41
C ALA A 32 10.57 -1.71 16.89
N GLN A 33 9.98 -2.86 17.22
CA GLN A 33 9.84 -3.31 18.62
C GLN A 33 11.20 -3.56 19.27
N ALA A 34 12.17 -4.11 18.53
CA ALA A 34 13.54 -4.24 19.02
C ALA A 34 14.24 -2.88 19.27
N LEU A 35 13.76 -1.81 18.64
CA LEU A 35 14.21 -0.43 18.83
C LEU A 35 13.37 0.35 19.86
N GLY A 36 12.42 -0.31 20.52
CA GLY A 36 11.64 0.28 21.62
C GLY A 36 10.23 0.78 21.24
N ALA A 37 9.75 0.54 20.02
CA ALA A 37 8.36 0.85 19.67
C ALA A 37 7.38 -0.06 20.43
N ASP A 38 6.35 0.52 21.04
CA ASP A 38 5.31 -0.22 21.77
C ASP A 38 4.04 -0.37 20.93
N ALA A 39 3.72 -1.61 20.55
CA ALA A 39 2.51 -1.93 19.79
C ALA A 39 1.20 -1.72 20.58
N ALA A 40 1.26 -1.60 21.91
CA ALA A 40 0.11 -1.21 22.72
C ALA A 40 -0.20 0.29 22.61
N VAL A 41 0.84 1.12 22.47
CA VAL A 41 0.73 2.58 22.27
C VAL A 41 0.38 2.90 20.81
N VAL A 42 0.94 2.15 19.87
CA VAL A 42 0.69 2.29 18.43
C VAL A 42 0.05 1.01 17.89
N PRO A 43 -1.30 0.87 17.97
CA PRO A 43 -1.99 -0.36 17.58
C PRO A 43 -1.78 -0.77 16.12
N GLY A 44 -1.41 0.18 15.25
CA GLY A 44 -1.07 -0.07 13.85
C GLY A 44 0.11 -1.04 13.67
N LEU A 45 0.96 -1.21 14.69
CA LEU A 45 2.05 -2.18 14.68
C LEU A 45 1.60 -3.62 14.96
N THR A 46 0.36 -3.82 15.40
CA THR A 46 -0.16 -5.18 15.67
C THR A 46 -0.48 -5.94 14.37
N PRO A 47 -0.26 -7.27 14.31
CA PRO A 47 -0.57 -8.06 13.12
C PRO A 47 -1.99 -7.91 12.58
N PRO A 48 -3.05 -7.93 13.41
CA PRO A 48 -4.39 -7.70 12.91
C PRO A 48 -4.56 -6.32 12.26
N ALA A 49 -3.93 -5.28 12.83
CA ALA A 49 -4.07 -3.91 12.33
C ALA A 49 -3.33 -3.72 11.00
N TYR A 50 -2.02 -3.98 10.94
CA TYR A 50 -1.27 -3.72 9.71
C TYR A 50 -1.74 -4.60 8.55
N LEU A 51 -2.17 -5.84 8.79
CA LEU A 51 -2.69 -6.71 7.71
C LEU A 51 -4.02 -6.18 7.17
N SER A 52 -4.93 -5.76 8.05
CA SER A 52 -6.23 -5.22 7.65
C SER A 52 -6.09 -3.91 6.89
N LEU A 53 -5.26 -2.99 7.39
CA LEU A 53 -4.98 -1.71 6.74
C LEU A 53 -4.27 -1.90 5.40
N THR A 54 -3.31 -2.84 5.33
CA THR A 54 -2.63 -3.19 4.07
C THR A 54 -3.64 -3.72 3.04
N LEU A 55 -4.52 -4.65 3.45
CA LEU A 55 -5.53 -5.19 2.56
C LEU A 55 -6.45 -4.10 2.02
N ILE A 56 -6.95 -3.21 2.88
CA ILE A 56 -7.80 -2.08 2.50
C ILE A 56 -7.04 -1.16 1.52
N GLY A 57 -5.82 -0.75 1.88
CA GLY A 57 -4.99 0.12 1.05
C GLY A 57 -4.69 -0.48 -0.33
N VAL A 58 -4.39 -1.78 -0.39
CA VAL A 58 -4.14 -2.51 -1.64
C VAL A 58 -5.41 -2.60 -2.50
N ILE A 59 -6.57 -2.88 -1.90
CA ILE A 59 -7.85 -2.92 -2.64
C ILE A 59 -8.16 -1.54 -3.23
N LEU A 60 -8.05 -0.48 -2.44
CA LEU A 60 -8.28 0.89 -2.89
C LEU A 60 -7.28 1.31 -3.96
N GLY A 61 -6.00 0.98 -3.79
CA GLY A 61 -4.94 1.24 -4.76
C GLY A 61 -5.19 0.51 -6.08
N ALA A 62 -5.55 -0.78 -6.04
CA ALA A 62 -5.87 -1.55 -7.23
C ALA A 62 -7.13 -1.04 -7.95
N ALA A 63 -8.13 -0.58 -7.18
CA ALA A 63 -9.33 0.04 -7.72
C ALA A 63 -8.98 1.37 -8.40
N GLY A 64 -8.25 2.27 -7.73
CA GLY A 64 -7.79 3.54 -8.28
C GLY A 64 -6.94 3.36 -9.54
N TRP A 65 -6.01 2.40 -9.54
CA TRP A 65 -5.23 2.00 -10.71
C TRP A 65 -6.13 1.57 -11.88
N THR A 66 -7.15 0.75 -11.60
CA THR A 66 -8.11 0.27 -12.60
C THR A 66 -8.99 1.40 -13.17
N VAL A 67 -9.40 2.35 -12.33
CA VAL A 67 -10.15 3.54 -12.75
C VAL A 67 -9.28 4.43 -13.64
N ALA A 68 -8.06 4.77 -13.20
CA ALA A 68 -7.12 5.57 -14.01
C ALA A 68 -6.87 4.91 -15.37
N ARG A 69 -6.61 3.60 -15.40
CA ARG A 69 -6.43 2.84 -16.64
C ARG A 69 -7.65 2.92 -17.58
N ARG A 70 -8.86 2.96 -17.04
CA ARG A 70 -10.10 2.92 -17.82
C ARG A 70 -10.52 4.29 -18.36
N PHE A 71 -10.24 5.35 -17.61
CA PHE A 71 -10.84 6.67 -17.85
C PHE A 71 -9.83 7.78 -18.13
N ALA A 72 -8.54 7.61 -17.83
CA ALA A 72 -7.54 8.62 -18.16
C ALA A 72 -7.11 8.50 -19.63
N GLU A 73 -6.93 9.64 -20.29
CA GLU A 73 -6.35 9.72 -21.64
C GLU A 73 -4.90 9.23 -21.65
N ASP A 74 -4.13 9.58 -20.62
CA ASP A 74 -2.77 9.08 -20.35
C ASP A 74 -2.69 8.52 -18.92
N PRO A 75 -2.99 7.23 -18.72
CA PRO A 75 -2.93 6.61 -17.39
C PRO A 75 -1.55 6.66 -16.75
N ALA A 76 -0.48 6.60 -17.55
CA ALA A 76 0.89 6.59 -17.03
C ALA A 76 1.24 7.95 -16.41
N ARG A 77 0.90 9.04 -17.10
CA ARG A 77 1.09 10.41 -16.60
C ARG A 77 0.21 10.73 -15.41
N VAL A 78 -1.04 10.27 -15.40
CA VAL A 78 -1.93 10.47 -14.22
C VAL A 78 -1.34 9.75 -13.00
N LEU A 79 -0.96 8.48 -13.15
CA LEU A 79 -0.42 7.69 -12.06
C LEU A 79 0.95 8.19 -11.59
N SER A 80 1.76 8.80 -12.46
CA SER A 80 3.09 9.30 -12.07
C SER A 80 3.05 10.43 -11.05
N TRP A 81 1.95 11.18 -10.96
CA TRP A 81 1.77 12.20 -9.91
C TRP A 81 0.76 11.78 -8.84
N LEU A 82 -0.30 11.05 -9.22
CA LEU A 82 -1.30 10.59 -8.25
C LEU A 82 -0.70 9.64 -7.22
N VAL A 83 0.18 8.72 -7.62
CA VAL A 83 0.80 7.77 -6.69
C VAL A 83 1.67 8.47 -5.63
N PRO A 84 2.63 9.35 -6.00
CA PRO A 84 3.36 10.14 -5.03
C PRO A 84 2.45 11.01 -4.15
N LEU A 85 1.41 11.63 -4.73
CA LEU A 85 0.48 12.47 -3.98
C LEU A 85 -0.26 11.68 -2.90
N VAL A 86 -0.83 10.52 -3.26
CA VAL A 86 -1.54 9.64 -2.32
C VAL A 86 -0.59 9.14 -1.24
N MET A 87 0.65 8.79 -1.61
CA MET A 87 1.69 8.42 -0.64
C MET A 87 1.96 9.54 0.36
N VAL A 88 2.16 10.78 -0.10
CA VAL A 88 2.41 11.91 0.81
C VAL A 88 1.22 12.16 1.74
N ILE A 89 0.00 12.10 1.20
CA ILE A 89 -1.22 12.27 2.00
C ILE A 89 -1.37 11.14 3.02
N SER A 90 -1.05 9.89 2.66
CA SER A 90 -1.17 8.75 3.57
C SER A 90 -0.18 8.78 4.73
N LEU A 91 0.90 9.57 4.64
CA LEU A 91 1.89 9.75 5.71
C LEU A 91 1.44 10.75 6.79
N ILE A 92 0.35 11.51 6.57
CA ILE A 92 -0.11 12.51 7.55
C ILE A 92 -0.42 11.87 8.92
N PRO A 93 -1.18 10.76 9.02
CA PRO A 93 -1.41 10.08 10.29
C PRO A 93 -0.11 9.63 10.97
N ASP A 94 0.86 9.17 10.19
CA ASP A 94 2.14 8.66 10.69
C ASP A 94 2.98 9.78 11.32
N VAL A 95 3.02 10.95 10.67
CA VAL A 95 3.67 12.15 11.20
C VAL A 95 2.96 12.64 12.47
N LEU A 96 1.63 12.61 12.49
CA LEU A 96 0.87 12.99 13.69
C LEU A 96 1.18 12.05 14.85
N ILE A 97 1.22 10.73 14.63
CA ILE A 97 1.60 9.74 15.65
C ILE A 97 3.04 9.98 16.12
N ALA A 98 3.97 10.23 15.19
CA ALA A 98 5.37 10.49 15.51
C ALA A 98 5.55 11.72 16.41
N LEU A 99 4.75 12.75 16.22
CA LEU A 99 4.83 14.00 16.99
C LEU A 99 4.06 13.97 18.31
N SER A 100 3.04 13.13 18.44
CA SER A 100 2.09 13.18 19.57
C SER A 100 2.12 11.98 20.50
N LEU A 101 2.56 10.81 20.03
CA LEU A 101 2.48 9.55 20.78
C LEU A 101 3.83 8.84 20.88
N ASP A 102 4.38 8.44 19.74
CA ASP A 102 5.60 7.63 19.69
C ASP A 102 6.35 7.89 18.37
N LEU A 103 7.55 8.50 18.49
CA LEU A 103 8.37 8.86 17.34
C LEU A 103 8.76 7.62 16.52
N VAL A 104 9.19 6.55 17.20
CA VAL A 104 9.65 5.32 16.53
C VAL A 104 8.48 4.64 15.83
N GLY A 105 7.33 4.51 16.50
CA GLY A 105 6.12 3.93 15.93
C GLY A 105 5.57 4.73 14.75
N GLY A 106 5.54 6.06 14.83
CA GLY A 106 5.12 6.90 13.71
C GLY A 106 6.04 6.77 12.49
N ILE A 107 7.36 6.81 12.68
CA ILE A 107 8.33 6.54 11.59
C ILE A 107 8.13 5.13 11.01
N THR A 108 7.88 4.15 11.87
CA THR A 108 7.68 2.75 11.48
C THR A 108 6.43 2.59 10.61
N LEU A 109 5.31 3.20 10.97
CA LEU A 109 4.09 3.20 10.16
C LEU A 109 4.33 3.87 8.79
N GLY A 110 5.08 4.98 8.77
CA GLY A 110 5.49 5.61 7.52
C GLY A 110 6.30 4.66 6.62
N LEU A 111 7.27 3.95 7.18
CA LEU A 111 8.07 2.94 6.45
C LEU A 111 7.21 1.81 5.88
N MET A 112 6.15 1.39 6.60
CA MET A 112 5.22 0.38 6.08
C MET A 112 4.49 0.85 4.82
N HIS A 113 4.13 2.14 4.70
CA HIS A 113 3.54 2.64 3.45
C HIS A 113 4.49 2.47 2.26
N PHE A 114 5.78 2.77 2.44
CA PHE A 114 6.78 2.54 1.40
C PHE A 114 6.93 1.05 1.05
N ALA A 115 6.91 0.17 2.05
CA ALA A 115 6.95 -1.28 1.84
C ALA A 115 5.72 -1.80 1.07
N VAL A 116 4.53 -1.30 1.39
CA VAL A 116 3.31 -1.60 0.64
C VAL A 116 3.47 -1.13 -0.80
N LEU A 117 3.94 0.09 -1.02
CA LEU A 117 4.08 0.65 -2.36
C LEU A 117 5.11 -0.10 -3.21
N SER A 118 6.25 -0.50 -2.60
CA SER A 118 7.31 -1.23 -3.30
C SER A 118 6.85 -2.59 -3.81
N VAL A 119 5.89 -3.23 -3.14
CA VAL A 119 5.28 -4.49 -3.58
C VAL A 119 4.09 -4.26 -4.50
N ALA A 120 3.23 -3.29 -4.18
CA ALA A 120 1.98 -3.05 -4.89
C ALA A 120 2.21 -2.55 -6.32
N LEU A 121 3.13 -1.61 -6.57
CA LEU A 121 3.32 -1.05 -7.91
C LEU A 121 3.80 -2.08 -8.94
N PRO A 122 4.85 -2.90 -8.68
CA PRO A 122 5.22 -3.97 -9.61
C PRO A 122 4.10 -4.99 -9.80
N THR A 123 3.38 -5.33 -8.72
CA THR A 123 2.25 -6.27 -8.76
C THR A 123 1.13 -5.74 -9.65
N PHE A 124 0.75 -4.47 -9.50
CA PHE A 124 -0.28 -3.84 -10.33
C PHE A 124 0.16 -3.74 -11.78
N ARG A 125 1.41 -3.36 -12.06
CA ARG A 125 1.95 -3.37 -13.44
C ARG A 125 1.89 -4.77 -14.06
N ARG A 126 2.17 -5.82 -13.29
CA ARG A 126 2.19 -7.20 -13.76
C ARG A 126 0.81 -7.78 -14.05
N PHE A 127 -0.14 -7.59 -13.12
CA PHE A 127 -1.47 -8.21 -13.20
C PHE A 127 -2.54 -7.29 -13.82
N LEU A 128 -2.34 -5.97 -13.73
CA LEU A 128 -3.24 -4.91 -14.20
C LEU A 128 -2.48 -3.94 -15.14
N PRO A 129 -1.85 -4.41 -16.23
CA PRO A 129 -1.02 -3.57 -17.09
C PRO A 129 -1.79 -2.38 -17.63
N LEU A 130 -1.10 -1.25 -17.78
CA LEU A 130 -1.61 -0.08 -18.50
C LEU A 130 -1.64 -0.41 -20.00
N SER A 131 -2.65 0.07 -20.71
CA SER A 131 -2.69 -0.05 -22.17
C SER A 131 -1.51 0.74 -22.73
N GLU A 132 -0.67 0.14 -23.59
CA GLU A 132 0.29 0.93 -24.36
C GLU A 132 -0.52 1.89 -25.25
N THR A 133 -0.25 3.18 -25.13
CA THR A 133 -0.71 4.17 -26.10
C THR A 133 -0.15 3.79 -27.45
N ARG A 134 -1.05 3.49 -28.40
CA ARG A 134 -0.73 3.17 -29.79
C ARG A 134 -0.34 4.45 -30.54
#